data_AF-A0A966PUV2-F1
#
_entry.id   AF-A0A966PUV2-F1
#
_cell.length_a   1.000
_cell.length_b   1.000
_cell.length_c   1.000
_cell.angle_alpha   90.00
_cell.angle_beta   90.00
_cell.angle_gamma   90.00
#
_symmetry.space_group_name_H-M   'P 1'
#
loop_
_entity.id
_entity.type
_entity.pdbx_description
1 polymer ?
#
loop_
_entity_poly.entity_id
_entity_poly.type
_entity_poly.pdbx_seq_one_letter_code
_entity_poly.pdbx_strand_id
1 'polypeptide(L)'
;MNYKCSAQARLVLDQVTARCQRDSKTNNKWDGNSGTYMFIMGRENSDGKATGVVHKFQADGSHKLAGSFKILTDGTVTRWTGLSKANLNEYMSKAEYSYKQALESGKGSAEAEKAQAKVA
;
A
#
# COMPACT_ATOMS: atom_id res chain seq x y z
N MET A 1 -4.02 5.86 -8.25
CA MET A 1 -5.20 5.02 -7.99
C MET A 1 -5.91 5.55 -6.75
N ASN A 2 -7.23 5.77 -6.79
CA ASN A 2 -7.99 6.22 -5.62
C ASN A 2 -8.57 4.99 -4.89
N TYR A 3 -7.78 4.38 -4.00
CA TYR A 3 -8.24 3.24 -3.19
C TYR A 3 -9.16 3.73 -2.06
N LYS A 4 -10.30 3.07 -1.82
CA LYS A 4 -11.22 3.36 -0.71
C LYS A 4 -10.81 2.70 0.62
N CYS A 5 -9.52 2.43 0.81
CA CYS A 5 -8.96 1.97 2.08
C CYS A 5 -8.54 3.16 2.96
N SER A 6 -8.21 2.88 4.23
CA SER A 6 -7.67 3.91 5.14
C SER A 6 -6.39 4.54 4.58
N ALA A 7 -6.06 5.75 5.03
CA ALA A 7 -4.86 6.46 4.60
C ALA A 7 -3.58 5.63 4.84
N GLN A 8 -3.43 4.99 5.99
CA GLN A 8 -2.27 4.12 6.26
C GLN A 8 -2.23 2.88 5.38
N ALA A 9 -3.37 2.19 5.19
CA ALA A 9 -3.43 1.03 4.30
C ALA A 9 -3.08 1.41 2.86
N ARG A 10 -3.52 2.60 2.42
CA ARG A 10 -3.18 3.16 1.12
C ARG A 10 -1.68 3.41 0.99
N LEU A 11 -1.05 4.04 1.98
CA LEU A 11 0.38 4.32 1.96
C LEU A 11 1.23 3.05 1.82
N VAL A 12 0.84 1.95 2.47
CA VAL A 12 1.52 0.65 2.29
C VAL A 12 1.35 0.13 0.86
N LEU A 13 0.14 0.23 0.31
CA LEU A 13 -0.14 -0.13 -1.09
C LEU A 13 0.66 0.72 -2.07
N ASP A 14 0.87 1.99 -1.76
CA ASP A 14 1.69 2.91 -2.56
C ASP A 14 3.17 2.49 -2.55
N GLN A 15 3.70 2.00 -1.42
CA GLN A 15 5.05 1.43 -1.38
C GLN A 15 5.18 0.20 -2.28
N VAL A 16 4.17 -0.69 -2.29
CA VAL A 16 4.15 -1.86 -3.17
C VAL A 16 4.04 -1.43 -4.63
N THR A 17 3.19 -0.45 -4.93
CA THR A 17 3.01 0.10 -6.27
C THR A 17 4.29 0.75 -6.79
N ALA A 18 5.00 1.49 -5.93
CA ALA A 18 6.29 2.09 -6.26
C ALA A 18 7.33 1.03 -6.62
N ARG A 19 7.33 -0.10 -5.92
CA ARG A 19 8.14 -1.24 -6.33
C ARG A 19 7.68 -1.83 -7.67
N CYS A 20 6.39 -2.01 -7.89
CA CYS A 20 5.88 -2.54 -9.16
C CYS A 20 6.33 -1.67 -10.35
N GLN A 21 6.33 -0.34 -10.16
CA GLN A 21 6.79 0.61 -11.16
C GLN A 21 8.29 0.51 -11.42
N ARG A 22 9.10 0.33 -10.37
CA ARG A 22 10.53 0.12 -10.51
C ARG A 22 10.86 -1.19 -11.24
N ASP A 23 10.17 -2.27 -10.88
CA ASP A 23 10.51 -3.61 -11.37
C ASP A 23 9.94 -3.85 -12.78
N SER A 24 8.68 -3.48 -13.03
CA SER A 24 7.97 -3.82 -14.29
C SER A 24 7.34 -2.64 -15.03
N LYS A 25 7.50 -1.40 -14.55
CA LYS A 25 6.83 -0.19 -15.07
C LYS A 25 5.29 -0.28 -15.07
N THR A 26 4.74 -1.15 -14.22
CA THR A 26 3.31 -1.30 -14.02
C THR A 26 2.92 -0.99 -12.58
N ASN A 27 1.62 -0.79 -12.32
CA ASN A 27 1.14 -0.49 -10.97
C ASN A 27 0.89 -1.73 -10.10
N ASN A 28 0.97 -2.93 -10.66
CA ASN A 28 0.50 -4.13 -9.97
C ASN A 28 1.37 -5.37 -10.14
N LYS A 29 2.44 -5.33 -10.93
CA LYS A 29 3.34 -6.46 -11.18
C LYS A 29 4.74 -6.19 -10.62
N TRP A 30 5.32 -7.18 -9.94
CA TRP A 30 6.68 -7.09 -9.40
C TRP A 30 7.41 -8.43 -9.52
N ASP A 31 8.74 -8.37 -9.47
CA ASP A 31 9.58 -9.56 -9.44
C ASP A 31 9.86 -9.96 -8.00
N GLY A 32 9.24 -11.06 -7.58
CA GLY A 32 9.40 -11.63 -6.24
C GLY A 32 10.47 -12.72 -6.21
N ASN A 33 10.71 -13.27 -5.01
CA ASN A 33 11.81 -14.22 -4.78
C ASN A 33 11.77 -15.48 -5.67
N SER A 34 10.59 -15.94 -6.08
CA SER A 34 10.43 -17.18 -6.86
C SER A 34 9.86 -16.98 -8.27
N GLY A 35 9.81 -15.73 -8.74
CA GLY A 35 9.27 -15.37 -10.04
C GLY A 35 8.45 -14.09 -10.00
N THR A 36 7.79 -13.79 -11.11
CA THR A 36 7.01 -12.57 -11.26
C THR A 36 5.59 -12.75 -10.74
N TYR A 37 5.12 -11.76 -9.98
CA TYR A 37 3.80 -11.75 -9.37
C TYR A 37 3.01 -10.54 -9.83
N MET A 38 1.69 -10.64 -9.77
CA MET A 38 0.80 -9.50 -9.88
C MET A 38 -0.27 -9.55 -8.79
N PHE A 39 -0.66 -8.39 -8.28
CA PHE A 39 -1.79 -8.30 -7.36
C PHE A 39 -3.01 -7.73 -8.07
N ILE A 40 -4.18 -8.19 -7.65
CA ILE A 40 -5.47 -7.69 -8.09
C ILE A 40 -6.21 -7.27 -6.83
N MET A 41 -6.61 -6.00 -6.79
CA MET A 41 -7.40 -5.47 -5.69
C MET A 41 -8.74 -6.20 -5.61
N GLY A 42 -9.11 -6.63 -4.40
CA GLY A 42 -10.40 -7.24 -4.12
C GLY A 42 -11.52 -6.22 -4.07
N ARG A 43 -12.75 -6.68 -3.78
CA ARG A 43 -13.88 -5.79 -3.54
C ARG A 43 -13.59 -4.88 -2.36
N GLU A 44 -13.79 -3.59 -2.58
CA GLU A 44 -13.69 -2.56 -1.54
C GLU A 44 -14.90 -2.69 -0.61
N ASN A 45 -14.65 -2.94 0.68
CA ASN A 45 -15.66 -2.96 1.74
C ASN A 45 -15.49 -1.69 2.60
N SER A 46 -16.56 -1.24 3.26
CA SER A 46 -16.57 -0.07 4.15
C SER A 46 -15.62 -0.16 5.36
N ASP A 47 -15.00 -1.33 5.57
CA ASP A 47 -14.06 -1.63 6.65
C ASP A 47 -12.74 -0.85 6.58
N GLY A 48 -12.43 -0.15 5.47
CA GLY A 48 -11.16 0.57 5.29
C GLY A 48 -9.93 -0.32 5.14
N LYS A 49 -10.09 -1.65 5.16
CA LYS A 49 -9.03 -2.65 4.93
C LYS A 49 -8.76 -2.77 3.43
N ALA A 50 -7.49 -2.94 3.06
CA ALA A 50 -7.14 -3.28 1.68
C ALA A 50 -6.92 -4.79 1.58
N THR A 51 -7.70 -5.45 0.72
CA THR A 51 -7.58 -6.90 0.47
C THR A 51 -7.59 -7.19 -1.02
N GLY A 52 -7.02 -8.33 -1.39
CA GLY A 52 -7.03 -8.76 -2.78
C GLY A 52 -6.29 -10.08 -2.97
N VAL A 53 -6.16 -10.47 -4.22
CA VAL A 53 -5.52 -11.73 -4.63
C VAL A 53 -4.18 -11.46 -5.28
N VAL A 54 -3.27 -12.43 -5.16
CA VAL A 54 -1.96 -12.40 -5.80
C VAL A 54 -1.86 -13.56 -6.78
N HIS A 55 -1.54 -13.26 -8.03
CA HIS A 55 -1.27 -14.22 -9.07
C HIS A 55 0.23 -14.30 -9.32
N LYS A 56 0.71 -15.49 -9.72
CA LYS A 56 2.10 -15.72 -10.14
C LYS A 56 2.12 -16.05 -11.63
N PHE A 57 3.02 -15.42 -12.37
CA PHE A 57 3.26 -15.75 -13.77
C PHE A 57 3.97 -17.10 -13.90
N GLN A 58 3.57 -17.84 -14.92
CA GLN A 58 4.16 -19.10 -15.33
C GLN A 58 5.12 -18.87 -16.51
N ALA A 59 5.96 -19.86 -16.81
CA ALA A 59 6.97 -19.75 -17.87
C ALA A 59 6.36 -19.63 -19.27
N ASP A 60 5.11 -20.08 -19.45
CA ASP A 60 4.33 -19.98 -20.69
C ASP A 60 3.67 -18.60 -20.89
N GLY A 61 3.88 -17.66 -19.96
CA GLY A 61 3.29 -16.32 -19.99
C GLY A 61 1.89 -16.22 -19.37
N SER A 62 1.28 -17.34 -19.00
CA SER A 62 0.01 -17.35 -18.26
C SER A 62 0.21 -16.98 -16.79
N HIS A 63 -0.89 -16.75 -16.05
CA HIS A 63 -0.82 -16.47 -14.61
C HIS A 63 -1.84 -17.29 -13.83
N LYS A 64 -1.46 -17.74 -12.63
CA LYS A 64 -2.34 -18.50 -11.73
C LYS A 64 -2.45 -17.87 -10.35
N LEU A 65 -3.58 -18.08 -9.68
CA LEU A 65 -3.76 -17.66 -8.30
C LEU A 65 -2.70 -18.33 -7.40
N ALA A 66 -1.88 -17.50 -6.75
CA ALA A 66 -0.80 -17.94 -5.87
C ALA A 66 -1.12 -17.68 -4.39
N GLY A 67 -1.98 -16.71 -4.10
CA GLY A 67 -2.42 -16.42 -2.75
C GLY A 67 -3.17 -15.10 -2.66
N SER A 68 -3.04 -14.42 -1.53
CA SER A 68 -3.77 -13.19 -1.26
C SER A 68 -2.94 -12.22 -0.43
N PHE A 69 -3.40 -10.97 -0.37
CA PHE A 69 -2.89 -9.99 0.55
C PHE A 69 -4.00 -9.40 1.40
N LYS A 70 -3.63 -8.93 2.59
CA LYS A 70 -4.53 -8.21 3.50
C LYS A 70 -3.72 -7.20 4.29
N ILE A 71 -4.13 -5.94 4.17
CA ILE A 71 -3.63 -4.80 4.93
C ILE A 71 -4.80 -4.30 5.78
N LEU A 72 -4.56 -4.19 7.08
CA LEU A 72 -5.50 -3.66 8.05
C LEU A 72 -5.57 -2.12 7.96
N THR A 73 -6.53 -1.52 8.64
CA THR A 73 -6.77 -0.07 8.61
C THR A 73 -5.64 0.75 9.20
N ASP A 74 -4.84 0.16 10.09
CA ASP A 74 -3.64 0.74 10.69
C ASP A 74 -2.39 0.63 9.80
N GLY A 75 -2.51 0.03 8.60
CA GLY A 75 -1.38 -0.24 7.71
C GLY A 75 -0.66 -1.56 8.00
N THR A 76 -1.08 -2.34 9.00
CA THR A 76 -0.45 -3.64 9.29
C THR A 76 -0.75 -4.64 8.18
N VAL A 77 0.30 -5.23 7.60
CA VAL A 77 0.17 -6.30 6.59
C VAL A 77 0.10 -7.65 7.29
N THR A 78 -1.08 -8.28 7.32
CA THR A 78 -1.24 -9.60 7.96
C THR A 78 -0.77 -10.75 7.07
N ARG A 79 -0.84 -10.55 5.76
CA ARG A 79 -0.36 -11.51 4.75
C ARG A 79 -0.11 -10.80 3.42
N TRP A 80 0.94 -11.23 2.72
CA TRP A 80 1.19 -10.85 1.34
C TRP A 80 2.02 -11.92 0.64
N THR A 81 1.42 -12.64 -0.31
CA THR A 81 2.14 -13.66 -1.09
C THR A 81 3.14 -13.01 -2.05
N GLY A 82 4.36 -13.53 -2.12
CA GLY A 82 5.37 -13.08 -3.09
C GLY A 82 6.24 -11.90 -2.64
N LEU A 83 6.06 -11.41 -1.41
CA LEU A 83 6.98 -10.46 -0.75
C LEU A 83 7.64 -11.11 0.47
N SER A 84 8.91 -10.80 0.70
CA SER A 84 9.63 -11.21 1.90
C SER A 84 9.18 -10.41 3.13
N LYS A 85 9.34 -10.99 4.33
CA LYS A 85 9.06 -10.29 5.59
C LYS A 85 9.85 -8.97 5.71
N ALA A 86 11.10 -8.95 5.24
CA ALA A 86 11.93 -7.75 5.25
C ALA A 86 11.31 -6.62 4.41
N ASN A 87 10.87 -6.92 3.19
CA ASN A 87 10.19 -5.95 2.33
C ASN A 87 8.90 -5.43 2.98
N LEU A 88 8.11 -6.33 3.60
CA LEU A 88 6.87 -5.93 4.28
C LEU A 88 7.14 -5.01 5.46
N ASN A 89 8.15 -5.32 6.29
CA ASN A 89 8.53 -4.49 7.42
C ASN A 89 9.00 -3.10 6.96
N GLU A 90 9.79 -3.04 5.90
CA GLU A 90 10.23 -1.78 5.30
C GLU A 90 9.04 -0.95 4.80
N TYR A 91 8.08 -1.57 4.10
CA TYR A 91 6.91 -0.87 3.56
C TYR A 91 5.98 -0.34 4.65
N MET A 92 5.76 -1.14 5.72
CA MET A 92 5.00 -0.70 6.88
C MET A 92 5.70 0.48 7.58
N SER A 93 7.01 0.41 7.79
CA SER A 93 7.78 1.47 8.44
C SER A 93 7.76 2.78 7.61
N LYS A 94 7.95 2.71 6.29
CA LYS A 94 7.86 3.88 5.40
C LYS A 94 6.47 4.48 5.36
N ALA A 95 5.43 3.64 5.35
CA ALA A 95 4.06 4.10 5.38
C ALA A 95 3.72 4.79 6.71
N GLU A 96 4.16 4.22 7.84
CA GLU A 96 3.99 4.82 9.16
C GLU A 96 4.71 6.17 9.26
N TYR A 97 5.96 6.26 8.79
CA TYR A 97 6.70 7.51 8.73
C TYR A 97 5.94 8.57 7.90
N SER A 98 5.53 8.21 6.68
CA SER A 98 4.79 9.12 5.79
C SER A 98 3.48 9.59 6.41
N TYR A 99 2.78 8.70 7.14
CA TYR A 99 1.56 9.02 7.84
C TYR A 99 1.78 10.01 9.00
N LYS A 100 2.82 9.80 9.82
CA LYS A 100 3.20 10.73 10.90
C LYS A 100 3.55 12.11 10.35
N GLN A 101 4.35 12.18 9.28
CA GLN A 101 4.67 13.44 8.60
C GLN A 101 3.41 14.16 8.09
N ALA A 102 2.43 13.44 7.55
CA ALA A 102 1.16 14.00 7.10
C ALA A 102 0.33 14.55 8.28
N LEU A 103 0.34 13.90 9.43
CA LEU A 103 -0.31 14.38 10.64
C LEU A 103 0.36 15.65 11.19
N GLU A 104 1.69 15.70 11.21
CA GLU A 104 2.46 16.84 11.69
C GLU A 104 2.33 18.06 10.78
N SER A 105 2.40 17.86 9.47
CA SER A 105 2.13 18.93 8.49
C SER A 105 0.69 19.42 8.55
N GLY A 106 -0.29 18.52 8.74
CA GLY A 106 -1.69 18.89 8.95
C GLY A 106 -1.93 19.67 10.23
N LYS A 107 -1.18 19.41 11.31
CA LYS A 107 -1.22 20.21 12.54
C LYS A 107 -0.68 21.62 12.30
N GLY A 108 0.44 21.76 11.58
CA GLY A 108 0.99 23.08 11.22
C GLY A 108 0.01 23.92 10.41
N SER A 109 -0.71 23.31 9.46
CA SER A 109 -1.76 23.98 8.67
C SER A 109 -2.96 24.40 9.52
N ALA A 110 -3.44 23.53 10.40
CA ALA A 110 -4.60 23.81 11.25
C ALA A 110 -4.31 24.87 12.34
N GLU A 111 -3.06 24.94 12.81
CA GLU A 111 -2.63 25.95 13.79
C GLU A 111 -2.40 27.32 13.13
N ALA A 112 -1.90 27.36 11.90
CA ALA A 112 -1.80 28.57 11.09
C ALA A 112 -3.18 29.15 10.71
N GLU A 113 -4.16 28.30 10.38
CA GLU A 113 -5.53 28.71 10.07
C GLU A 113 -6.25 29.27 11.30
N LYS A 114 -6.05 28.66 12.48
CA LYS A 114 -6.57 29.20 13.75
C LYS A 114 -5.91 30.51 14.18
N ALA A 115 -4.63 30.72 13.85
CA ALA A 115 -3.93 31.96 14.16
C ALA A 115 -4.44 33.12 13.28
N GLN A 116 -4.72 32.88 12.00
CA GLN A 116 -5.27 33.89 11.09
C GLN A 116 -6.72 34.28 11.44
N ALA A 117 -7.53 33.34 11.94
CA ALA A 117 -8.92 33.62 12.35
C ALA A 117 -9.06 34.44 13.65
N LYS A 118 -7.97 34.62 14.43
CA LYS A 118 -7.98 35.44 15.67
C LYS A 118 -7.48 36.88 15.47
N VAL A 119 -7.02 37.21 14.26
CA VAL A 119 -6.50 38.55 13.91
C VAL A 119 -7.48 39.29 12.96
N ALA A 120 -8.65 38.71 12.70
CA ALA A 120 -9.74 39.30 11.92
C ALA A 120 -10.89 39.78 12.82
#